data_AF-A0A928XXH1-F1
#
_entry.id   AF-A0A928XXH1-F1
#
_cell.length_a   1.000
_cell.length_b   1.000
_cell.length_c   1.000
_cell.angle_alpha   90.00
_cell.angle_beta   90.00
_cell.angle_gamma   90.00
#
_symmetry.space_group_name_H-M   'P 1'
#
loop_
_entity.id
_entity.type
_entity.pdbx_description
1 polymer ?
#
loop_
_entity_poly.entity_id
_entity_poly.type
_entity_poly.pdbx_seq_one_letter_code
_entity_poly.pdbx_strand_id
1 'polypeptide(L)'
;MPTPLILLGTGRPPGDTSGNTVLDVHLHLDHPESPISMGETWGRQTTGAGYTLRQAAESRNEPHLRACGCEWLLLVATEEKLRGRLFTPEEILARRPASAPVSPPPPAKRSVPTTPDSLPKIRAAIEKQDFEALEGLRDVLNDELVHQVAAGWRADLPWSVKDAYAALLMDQTAACVRPIFQDALRSPTPESRAYAVCVLKGDFSLFEAMMSDGGVDAAKVDTLVRTLFTL
;
A
#
# COMPACT_ATOMS: atom_id res chain seq x y z
N MET A 1 -19.43 32.43 1.09
CA MET A 1 -19.51 31.32 2.07
C MET A 1 -18.64 30.21 1.52
N PRO A 2 -17.62 29.71 2.23
CA PRO A 2 -16.82 28.59 1.74
C PRO A 2 -17.72 27.34 1.63
N THR A 3 -17.75 26.74 0.44
CA THR A 3 -18.49 25.52 0.13
C THR A 3 -18.00 24.39 1.07
N PRO A 4 -18.88 23.67 1.79
CA PRO A 4 -18.52 22.53 2.62
C PRO A 4 -18.09 21.37 1.72
N LEU A 5 -16.82 21.41 1.35
CA LEU A 5 -16.09 20.39 0.63
C LEU A 5 -15.35 19.54 1.64
N ILE A 6 -15.65 18.24 1.67
CA ILE A 6 -15.00 17.29 2.56
C ILE A 6 -14.05 16.43 1.73
N LEU A 7 -12.75 16.49 2.02
CA LEU A 7 -11.79 15.56 1.46
C LEU A 7 -12.04 14.16 2.02
N LEU A 8 -12.37 13.21 1.13
CA LEU A 8 -12.57 11.82 1.49
C LEU A 8 -11.25 11.04 1.46
N GLY A 9 -10.40 11.31 0.48
CA GLY A 9 -9.10 10.67 0.34
C GLY A 9 -8.24 11.27 -0.76
N THR A 10 -6.93 10.98 -0.69
CA THR A 10 -5.96 11.33 -1.73
C THR A 10 -5.10 10.11 -2.05
N GLY A 11 -4.59 10.04 -3.26
CA GLY A 11 -3.88 8.88 -3.77
C GLY A 11 -2.94 9.23 -4.90
N ARG A 12 -2.36 8.20 -5.51
CA ARG A 12 -1.54 8.32 -6.73
C ARG A 12 -2.11 7.44 -7.83
N PRO A 13 -2.04 7.87 -9.11
CA PRO A 13 -2.50 7.04 -10.21
C PRO A 13 -1.74 5.71 -10.24
N PRO A 14 -2.42 4.60 -10.59
CA PRO A 14 -1.74 3.33 -10.80
C PRO A 14 -0.73 3.46 -11.94
N GLY A 15 0.55 3.22 -11.62
CA GLY A 15 1.65 3.29 -12.60
C GLY A 15 2.36 4.65 -12.70
N ASP A 16 1.95 5.67 -11.92
CA ASP A 16 2.71 6.93 -11.87
C ASP A 16 4.02 6.74 -11.08
N THR A 17 5.11 6.56 -11.83
CA THR A 17 6.47 6.49 -11.31
C THR A 17 7.11 7.87 -11.13
N SER A 18 6.51 8.93 -11.69
CA SER A 18 7.02 10.29 -11.62
C SER A 18 6.67 11.00 -10.32
N GLY A 19 5.58 10.57 -9.66
CA GLY A 19 5.10 11.11 -8.38
C GLY A 19 4.53 12.52 -8.48
N ASN A 20 4.30 13.02 -9.69
CA ASN A 20 3.84 14.39 -9.94
C ASN A 20 2.32 14.52 -10.01
N THR A 21 1.60 13.40 -10.04
CA THR A 21 0.14 13.39 -10.11
C THR A 21 -0.45 12.93 -8.79
N VAL A 22 -1.34 13.76 -8.24
CA VAL A 22 -2.12 13.43 -7.04
C VAL A 22 -3.57 13.24 -7.45
N LEU A 23 -4.14 12.11 -7.05
CA LEU A 23 -5.57 11.87 -7.16
C LEU A 23 -6.25 12.34 -5.89
N ASP A 24 -7.44 12.90 -6.02
CA ASP A 24 -8.26 13.31 -4.89
C ASP A 24 -9.72 12.88 -5.09
N VAL A 25 -10.39 12.64 -3.97
CA VAL A 25 -11.83 12.37 -3.91
C VAL A 25 -12.42 13.27 -2.85
N HIS A 26 -13.43 14.03 -3.25
CA HIS A 26 -14.13 14.97 -2.39
C HIS A 26 -15.63 14.66 -2.34
N LEU A 27 -16.25 15.00 -1.21
CA LEU A 27 -17.68 15.01 -1.01
C LEU A 27 -18.17 16.46 -0.91
N HIS A 28 -19.17 16.80 -1.70
CA HIS A 28 -19.83 18.10 -1.72
C HIS A 28 -21.18 18.00 -1.02
N LEU A 29 -21.36 18.68 0.11
CA LEU A 29 -22.66 18.70 0.79
C LEU A 29 -23.69 19.56 0.05
N ASP A 30 -23.24 20.58 -0.67
CA ASP A 30 -24.11 21.54 -1.37
C ASP A 30 -24.53 21.08 -2.78
N HIS A 31 -23.99 19.96 -3.27
CA HIS A 31 -24.24 19.44 -4.63
C HIS A 31 -24.87 18.04 -4.60
N PRO A 32 -26.13 17.90 -4.13
CA PRO A 32 -26.76 16.59 -3.93
C PRO A 32 -26.94 15.77 -5.22
N GLU A 33 -27.02 16.43 -6.38
CA GLU A 33 -27.12 15.77 -7.70
C GLU A 33 -25.77 15.24 -8.21
N SER A 34 -24.66 15.74 -7.67
CA SER A 34 -23.30 15.33 -8.03
C SER A 34 -22.37 15.43 -6.81
N PRO A 35 -22.65 14.64 -5.75
CA PRO A 35 -22.02 14.85 -4.45
C PRO A 35 -20.57 14.40 -4.41
N ILE A 36 -20.10 13.59 -5.35
CA ILE A 36 -18.72 13.11 -5.40
C ILE A 36 -17.96 13.89 -6.46
N SER A 37 -16.81 14.46 -6.11
CA SER A 37 -15.85 14.96 -7.11
C SER A 37 -14.61 14.09 -7.07
N MET A 38 -14.13 13.70 -8.25
CA MET A 38 -12.86 13.00 -8.41
C MET A 38 -11.95 13.88 -9.26
N GLY A 39 -10.80 14.22 -8.68
CA GLY A 39 -9.84 15.15 -9.24
C GLY A 39 -8.49 14.51 -9.50
N GLU A 40 -7.81 15.03 -10.53
CA GLU A 40 -6.39 14.84 -10.75
C GLU A 40 -5.70 16.19 -10.63
N THR A 41 -4.66 16.25 -9.82
CA THR A 41 -3.84 17.44 -9.63
C THR A 41 -2.45 17.20 -10.20
N TRP A 42 -2.05 18.10 -11.11
CA TRP A 42 -0.78 18.12 -11.81
C TRP A 42 -0.08 19.45 -11.50
N GLY A 43 0.86 19.47 -10.55
CA GLY A 43 1.50 20.70 -10.10
C GLY A 43 0.50 21.71 -9.51
N ARG A 44 0.20 22.80 -10.24
CA ARG A 44 -0.79 23.83 -9.83
C ARG A 44 -2.15 23.71 -10.54
N GLN A 45 -2.31 22.75 -11.44
CA GLN A 45 -3.54 22.56 -12.20
C GLN A 45 -4.33 21.40 -11.59
N THR A 46 -5.62 21.63 -11.37
CA THR A 46 -6.56 20.60 -10.90
C THR A 46 -7.67 20.46 -11.92
N THR A 47 -7.90 19.23 -12.37
CA THR A 47 -9.05 18.87 -13.21
C THR A 47 -9.89 17.88 -12.45
N GLY A 48 -11.12 18.27 -12.11
CA GLY A 48 -12.07 17.41 -11.40
C GLY A 48 -13.41 17.39 -12.11
N ALA A 49 -14.06 16.23 -12.10
CA ALA A 49 -15.43 16.05 -12.58
C ALA A 49 -16.34 15.70 -11.40
N GLY A 50 -17.58 16.22 -11.43
CA GLY A 50 -18.63 15.88 -10.48
C GLY A 50 -19.38 14.62 -10.93
N TYR A 51 -19.72 13.77 -9.96
CA TYR A 51 -20.33 12.47 -10.15
C TYR A 51 -21.45 12.25 -9.13
N THR A 52 -22.50 11.56 -9.56
CA THR A 52 -23.37 10.82 -8.62
C THR A 52 -22.57 9.71 -7.94
N LEU A 53 -23.05 9.23 -6.79
CA LEU A 53 -22.42 8.09 -6.11
C LEU A 53 -22.32 6.85 -7.03
N ARG A 54 -23.37 6.58 -7.81
CA ARG A 54 -23.40 5.47 -8.76
C ARG A 54 -22.36 5.62 -9.87
N GLN A 55 -22.26 6.81 -10.46
CA GLN A 55 -21.26 7.06 -11.50
C GLN A 55 -19.83 6.98 -10.96
N ALA A 56 -19.60 7.48 -9.73
CA ALA A 56 -18.31 7.35 -9.06
C ALA A 56 -17.94 5.87 -8.82
N ALA A 57 -18.93 5.00 -8.59
CA ALA A 57 -18.74 3.57 -8.37
C ALA A 57 -18.72 2.70 -9.64
N GLU A 58 -18.76 3.29 -10.84
CA GLU A 58 -18.61 2.52 -12.07
C GLU A 58 -17.18 1.97 -12.22
N SER A 59 -17.03 0.81 -12.89
CA SER A 59 -15.74 0.11 -13.00
C SER A 59 -14.60 0.95 -13.58
N ARG A 60 -14.90 1.96 -14.40
CA ARG A 60 -13.87 2.88 -14.94
C ARG A 60 -13.23 3.76 -13.87
N ASN A 61 -13.92 4.01 -12.76
CA ASN A 61 -13.51 4.91 -11.68
C ASN A 61 -13.00 4.15 -10.44
N GLU A 62 -13.21 2.83 -10.38
CA GLU A 62 -12.74 1.98 -9.30
C GLU A 62 -11.22 2.12 -9.01
N PRO A 63 -10.32 2.19 -10.02
CA PRO A 63 -8.89 2.38 -9.75
C PRO A 63 -8.58 3.71 -9.02
N HIS A 64 -9.32 4.78 -9.34
CA HIS A 64 -9.18 6.09 -8.68
C HIS A 64 -9.63 6.01 -7.23
N LEU A 65 -10.82 5.43 -6.99
CA LEU A 65 -11.35 5.26 -5.64
C LEU A 65 -10.42 4.40 -4.78
N ARG A 66 -9.90 3.29 -5.33
CA ARG A 66 -8.94 2.43 -4.65
C ARG A 66 -7.64 3.16 -4.32
N ALA A 67 -7.09 3.89 -5.28
CA ALA A 67 -5.88 4.69 -5.09
C ALA A 67 -6.02 5.72 -3.96
N CYS A 68 -7.23 6.28 -3.78
CA CYS A 68 -7.54 7.26 -2.75
C CYS A 68 -8.06 6.66 -1.43
N GLY A 69 -8.07 5.33 -1.27
CA GLY A 69 -8.62 4.67 -0.07
C GLY A 69 -10.14 4.86 0.12
N CYS A 70 -10.85 5.15 -0.97
CA CYS A 70 -12.28 5.46 -0.99
C CYS A 70 -13.13 4.29 -1.54
N GLU A 71 -12.62 3.06 -1.49
CA GLU A 71 -13.31 1.85 -1.97
C GLU A 71 -14.62 1.56 -1.24
N TRP A 72 -14.77 2.07 -0.01
CA TRP A 72 -16.01 1.99 0.76
C TRP A 72 -17.19 2.66 0.03
N LEU A 73 -16.95 3.65 -0.85
CA LEU A 73 -17.99 4.26 -1.68
C LEU A 73 -18.66 3.25 -2.63
N LEU A 74 -17.94 2.20 -3.05
CA LEU A 74 -18.50 1.12 -3.88
C LEU A 74 -19.58 0.34 -3.12
N LEU A 75 -19.34 0.09 -1.84
CA LEU A 75 -20.28 -0.59 -0.95
C LEU A 75 -21.51 0.28 -0.72
N VAL A 76 -21.32 1.58 -0.48
CA VAL A 76 -22.42 2.53 -0.31
C VAL A 76 -23.25 2.66 -1.58
N ALA A 77 -22.62 2.71 -2.76
CA ALA A 77 -23.31 2.73 -4.04
C ALA A 77 -24.13 1.45 -4.29
N THR A 78 -23.62 0.31 -3.84
CA THR A 78 -24.34 -0.97 -3.89
C THR A 78 -25.57 -0.94 -2.97
N GLU A 79 -25.45 -0.40 -1.75
CA GLU A 79 -26.57 -0.22 -0.83
C GLU A 79 -27.63 0.73 -1.42
N GLU A 80 -27.20 1.83 -2.05
CA GLU A 80 -28.08 2.79 -2.72
C GLU A 80 -28.89 2.10 -3.85
N LYS A 81 -28.24 1.23 -4.63
CA LYS A 81 -28.88 0.42 -5.66
C LYS A 81 -29.90 -0.55 -5.05
N LEU A 82 -29.54 -1.26 -3.98
CA LEU A 82 -30.41 -2.23 -3.31
C LEU A 82 -31.65 -1.56 -2.68
N ARG A 83 -31.50 -0.35 -2.14
CA ARG A 83 -32.62 0.41 -1.53
C ARG A 83 -33.47 1.16 -2.54
N GLY A 84 -33.05 1.24 -3.80
CA GLY A 84 -33.81 1.91 -4.86
C GLY A 84 -33.99 3.42 -4.66
N ARG A 85 -33.19 4.07 -3.82
CA ARG A 85 -33.22 5.52 -3.58
C ARG A 85 -31.82 6.08 -3.57
N LEU A 86 -31.65 7.33 -3.98
CA LEU A 86 -30.38 8.05 -3.86
C LEU A 86 -30.10 8.41 -2.39
N PHE A 87 -28.82 8.37 -2.01
CA PHE A 87 -28.39 8.83 -0.69
C PHE A 87 -27.99 10.31 -0.74
N THR A 88 -28.33 11.07 0.31
CA THR A 88 -27.84 12.44 0.45
C THR A 88 -26.35 12.46 0.79
N PRO A 89 -25.63 13.57 0.56
CA PRO A 89 -24.23 13.70 0.95
C PRO A 89 -23.98 13.33 2.42
N GLU A 90 -24.87 13.74 3.32
CA GLU A 90 -24.79 13.44 4.76
C GLU A 90 -24.97 11.95 5.04
N GLU A 91 -25.87 11.29 4.32
CA GLU A 91 -26.08 9.85 4.44
C GLU A 91 -24.89 9.05 3.92
N ILE A 92 -24.22 9.54 2.87
CA ILE A 92 -22.96 8.97 2.37
C ILE A 92 -21.87 9.16 3.44
N LEU A 93 -21.74 10.36 4.00
CA LEU A 93 -20.74 10.66 5.03
C LEU A 93 -20.95 9.85 6.31
N ALA A 94 -22.19 9.65 6.74
CA ALA A 94 -22.52 8.84 7.92
C ALA A 94 -22.12 7.36 7.78
N ARG A 95 -21.96 6.87 6.54
CA ARG A 95 -21.49 5.52 6.22
C ARG A 95 -20.00 5.44 5.98
N ARG A 96 -19.30 6.59 6.03
CA ARG A 96 -17.84 6.59 6.03
C ARG A 96 -17.43 5.65 7.16
N PRO A 97 -16.65 4.59 6.88
CA PRO A 97 -16.15 3.75 7.94
C PRO A 97 -15.45 4.67 8.93
N ALA A 98 -15.81 4.57 10.22
CA ALA A 98 -15.04 5.19 11.28
C ALA A 98 -13.61 4.82 10.96
N SER A 99 -12.74 5.82 10.73
CA SER A 99 -11.35 5.56 10.39
C SER A 99 -10.90 4.47 11.35
N ALA A 100 -10.65 3.26 10.82
CA ALA A 100 -10.00 2.23 11.62
C ALA A 100 -8.84 2.99 12.27
N PRO A 101 -8.67 2.90 13.61
CA PRO A 101 -7.65 3.68 14.30
C PRO A 101 -6.43 3.58 13.42
N VAL A 102 -6.07 4.72 12.83
CA VAL A 102 -4.97 4.78 11.88
C VAL A 102 -3.87 4.15 12.69
N SER A 103 -3.47 2.92 12.36
CA SER A 103 -2.24 2.37 12.89
C SER A 103 -1.28 3.53 12.72
N PRO A 104 -0.76 4.09 13.83
CA PRO A 104 -0.01 5.34 13.77
C PRO A 104 0.92 5.19 12.57
N PRO A 105 1.00 6.20 11.67
CA PRO A 105 1.87 6.10 10.50
C PRO A 105 3.17 5.49 11.03
N PRO A 106 3.63 4.34 10.47
CA PRO A 106 4.75 3.59 11.05
C PRO A 106 5.77 4.65 11.41
N PRO A 107 6.12 4.76 12.71
CA PRO A 107 6.64 5.98 13.31
C PRO A 107 7.62 6.55 12.33
N ALA A 108 7.27 7.70 11.71
CA ALA A 108 7.97 8.20 10.53
C ALA A 108 9.44 7.96 10.78
N LYS A 109 10.05 6.97 10.10
CA LYS A 109 11.39 6.49 10.47
C LYS A 109 12.19 7.76 10.47
N ARG A 110 12.60 8.18 11.68
CA ARG A 110 13.28 9.46 11.92
C ARG A 110 14.29 9.52 10.79
N SER A 111 14.19 10.50 9.89
CA SER A 111 14.95 10.46 8.64
C SER A 111 16.42 10.39 9.01
N VAL A 112 16.96 9.17 9.12
CA VAL A 112 18.33 8.96 9.53
C VAL A 112 19.10 9.44 8.31
N PRO A 113 19.94 10.48 8.46
CA PRO A 113 20.71 10.96 7.34
C PRO A 113 21.47 9.79 6.75
N THR A 114 21.34 9.59 5.44
CA THR A 114 22.12 8.58 4.72
C THR A 114 23.59 8.85 5.01
N THR A 115 24.27 7.95 5.73
CA THR A 115 25.72 8.06 5.88
C THR A 115 26.39 7.48 4.64
N PRO A 116 27.53 8.01 4.18
CA PRO A 116 28.25 7.49 3.01
C PRO A 116 28.55 5.98 3.10
N ASP A 117 28.68 5.44 4.31
CA ASP A 117 29.01 4.04 4.56
C ASP A 117 27.79 3.10 4.65
N SER A 118 26.56 3.63 4.69
CA SER A 118 25.35 2.82 4.86
C SER A 118 25.16 1.83 3.70
N LEU A 119 25.24 2.31 2.45
CA LEU A 119 25.01 1.46 1.28
C LEU A 119 26.11 0.39 1.08
N PRO A 120 27.42 0.69 1.21
CA PRO A 120 28.46 -0.33 1.18
C PRO A 120 28.28 -1.42 2.26
N LYS A 121 27.91 -1.06 3.49
CA LYS A 121 27.65 -2.01 4.58
C LYS A 121 26.47 -2.92 4.26
N ILE A 122 25.39 -2.34 3.74
CA ILE A 122 24.21 -3.09 3.31
C ILE A 122 24.58 -4.10 2.21
N ARG A 123 25.30 -3.67 1.17
CA ARG A 123 25.72 -4.56 0.08
C ARG A 123 26.58 -5.71 0.60
N ALA A 124 27.55 -5.42 1.46
CA ALA A 124 28.40 -6.44 2.05
C ALA A 124 27.61 -7.44 2.91
N ALA A 125 26.62 -6.97 3.68
CA ALA A 125 25.77 -7.83 4.49
C ALA A 125 24.86 -8.73 3.63
N ILE A 126 24.29 -8.20 2.54
CA ILE A 126 23.51 -8.98 1.56
C ILE A 126 24.38 -10.05 0.91
N GLU A 127 25.56 -9.69 0.42
CA GLU A 127 26.48 -10.63 -0.24
C GLU A 127 26.91 -11.76 0.70
N LYS A 128 27.19 -11.43 1.96
CA LYS A 128 27.56 -12.39 3.02
C LYS A 128 26.37 -13.14 3.61
N GLN A 129 25.13 -12.77 3.28
CA GLN A 129 23.91 -13.31 3.89
C GLN A 129 23.95 -13.20 5.42
N ASP A 130 24.46 -12.07 5.92
CA ASP A 130 24.65 -11.79 7.34
C ASP A 130 23.33 -11.30 7.97
N PHE A 131 22.43 -12.23 8.27
CA PHE A 131 21.08 -11.91 8.75
C PHE A 131 21.05 -11.09 10.05
N GLU A 132 22.02 -11.30 10.94
CA GLU A 132 22.16 -10.51 12.17
C GLU A 132 22.53 -9.06 11.85
N ALA A 133 23.50 -8.83 10.95
CA ALA A 133 23.83 -7.49 10.50
C ALA A 133 22.66 -6.84 9.73
N LEU A 134 21.94 -7.61 8.90
CA LEU A 134 20.79 -7.12 8.15
C LEU A 134 19.65 -6.68 9.08
N GLU A 135 19.42 -7.39 10.18
CA GLU A 135 18.43 -6.98 11.19
C GLU A 135 18.74 -5.59 11.74
N GLY A 136 19.97 -5.35 12.18
CA GLY A 136 20.39 -4.03 12.66
C GLY A 136 20.40 -2.93 11.60
N LEU A 137 20.61 -3.29 10.32
CA LEU A 137 20.61 -2.35 9.20
C LEU A 137 19.19 -1.92 8.77
N ARG A 138 18.13 -2.61 9.19
CA ARG A 138 16.73 -2.21 8.91
C ARG A 138 16.39 -0.85 9.50
N ASP A 139 16.96 -0.50 10.64
CA ASP A 139 16.70 0.76 11.34
C ASP A 139 17.28 1.98 10.61
N VAL A 140 18.30 1.78 9.77
CA VAL A 140 18.94 2.87 9.02
C VAL A 140 18.37 3.04 7.61
N LEU A 141 17.44 2.18 7.18
CA LEU A 141 16.80 2.30 5.87
C LEU A 141 15.88 3.53 5.83
N ASN A 142 16.15 4.41 4.87
CA ASN A 142 15.28 5.49 4.44
C ASN A 142 14.87 5.28 2.97
N ASP A 143 13.95 6.10 2.45
CA ASP A 143 13.42 5.93 1.09
C ASP A 143 14.51 5.91 0.01
N GLU A 144 15.56 6.72 0.16
CA GLU A 144 16.68 6.76 -0.78
C GLU A 144 17.45 5.43 -0.78
N LEU A 145 17.83 4.95 0.41
CA LEU A 145 18.54 3.67 0.56
C LEU A 145 17.69 2.50 0.06
N VAL A 146 16.40 2.49 0.35
CA VAL A 146 15.48 1.45 -0.13
C VAL A 146 15.46 1.40 -1.66
N HIS A 147 15.39 2.54 -2.34
CA HIS A 147 15.47 2.58 -3.81
C HIS A 147 16.82 2.09 -4.32
N GLN A 148 17.93 2.54 -3.72
CA GLN A 148 19.27 2.14 -4.15
C GLN A 148 19.54 0.65 -3.92
N VAL A 149 19.02 0.07 -2.84
CA VAL A 149 19.09 -1.36 -2.55
C VAL A 149 18.22 -2.14 -3.53
N ALA A 150 16.95 -1.74 -3.71
CA ALA A 150 16.03 -2.41 -4.62
C ALA A 150 16.55 -2.43 -6.08
N ALA A 151 17.23 -1.37 -6.51
CA ALA A 151 17.88 -1.31 -7.83
C ALA A 151 19.02 -2.34 -8.02
N GLY A 152 19.60 -2.84 -6.93
CA GLY A 152 20.64 -3.89 -6.96
C GLY A 152 20.09 -5.31 -7.06
N TRP A 153 18.79 -5.51 -6.83
CA TRP A 153 18.16 -6.82 -6.89
C TRP A 153 18.01 -7.33 -8.33
N ARG A 154 18.16 -8.64 -8.54
CA ARG A 154 17.89 -9.31 -9.83
C ARG A 154 17.20 -10.65 -9.63
N ALA A 155 16.35 -11.00 -10.59
CA ALA A 155 15.59 -12.26 -10.57
C ALA A 155 16.46 -13.52 -10.75
N ASP A 156 17.69 -13.38 -11.24
CA ASP A 156 18.63 -14.48 -11.46
C ASP A 156 19.57 -14.76 -10.27
N LEU A 157 19.45 -13.97 -9.18
CA LEU A 157 20.26 -14.18 -7.98
C LEU A 157 19.93 -15.52 -7.30
N PRO A 158 20.91 -16.13 -6.59
CA PRO A 158 20.65 -17.29 -5.74
C PRO A 158 19.59 -16.99 -4.67
N TRP A 159 18.79 -17.99 -4.30
CA TRP A 159 17.72 -17.83 -3.31
C TRP A 159 18.21 -17.27 -1.98
N SER A 160 19.38 -17.70 -1.50
CA SER A 160 19.92 -17.20 -0.23
C SER A 160 20.23 -15.70 -0.26
N VAL A 161 20.65 -15.17 -1.41
CA VAL A 161 20.85 -13.73 -1.61
C VAL A 161 19.50 -13.02 -1.71
N LYS A 162 18.52 -13.59 -2.42
CA LYS A 162 17.16 -13.03 -2.50
C LYS A 162 16.47 -12.99 -1.12
N ASP A 163 16.69 -14.00 -0.29
CA ASP A 163 16.21 -14.03 1.09
C ASP A 163 16.88 -12.94 1.95
N ALA A 164 18.17 -12.66 1.74
CA ALA A 164 18.84 -11.51 2.38
C ALA A 164 18.21 -10.16 1.98
N TYR A 165 17.83 -9.99 0.70
CA TYR A 165 17.06 -8.82 0.26
C TYR A 165 15.69 -8.75 0.95
N ALA A 166 14.95 -9.87 1.01
CA ALA A 166 13.65 -9.93 1.67
C ALA A 166 13.77 -9.61 3.17
N ALA A 167 14.80 -10.15 3.84
CA ALA A 167 15.06 -9.91 5.25
C ALA A 167 15.36 -8.43 5.54
N LEU A 168 16.20 -7.80 4.72
CA LEU A 168 16.49 -6.38 4.88
C LEU A 168 15.29 -5.48 4.62
N LEU A 169 14.45 -5.83 3.63
CA LEU A 169 13.38 -4.96 3.15
C LEU A 169 12.01 -5.27 3.78
N MET A 170 11.93 -6.21 4.72
CA MET A 170 10.64 -6.72 5.22
C MET A 170 9.73 -5.66 5.83
N ASP A 171 10.26 -4.57 6.37
CA ASP A 171 9.45 -3.46 6.93
C ASP A 171 9.02 -2.43 5.89
N GLN A 172 9.37 -2.63 4.62
CA GLN A 172 9.19 -1.63 3.57
C GLN A 172 7.96 -1.96 2.74
N THR A 173 7.11 -0.96 2.51
CA THR A 173 5.89 -1.07 1.67
C THR A 173 5.99 -0.26 0.39
N ALA A 174 7.17 0.34 0.11
CA ALA A 174 7.41 1.15 -1.08
C ALA A 174 7.18 0.35 -2.38
N ALA A 175 6.72 1.03 -3.43
CA ALA A 175 6.43 0.38 -4.71
C ALA A 175 7.65 -0.35 -5.32
N CYS A 176 8.86 0.18 -5.10
CA CYS A 176 10.10 -0.39 -5.61
C CYS A 176 10.46 -1.77 -5.01
N VAL A 177 9.95 -2.12 -3.83
CA VAL A 177 10.21 -3.43 -3.22
C VAL A 177 9.17 -4.48 -3.61
N ARG A 178 8.04 -4.09 -4.22
CA ARG A 178 6.97 -5.03 -4.59
C ARG A 178 7.44 -6.17 -5.50
N PRO A 179 8.26 -5.94 -6.56
CA PRO A 179 8.75 -7.05 -7.40
C PRO A 179 9.61 -8.07 -6.63
N ILE A 180 10.37 -7.60 -5.64
CA ILE A 180 11.21 -8.44 -4.79
C ILE A 180 10.33 -9.36 -3.95
N PHE A 181 9.28 -8.81 -3.33
CA PHE A 181 8.36 -9.60 -2.52
C PHE A 181 7.43 -10.50 -3.35
N GLN A 182 7.07 -10.09 -4.57
CA GLN A 182 6.38 -10.97 -5.52
C GLN A 182 7.22 -12.21 -5.87
N ASP A 183 8.53 -12.05 -6.07
CA ASP A 183 9.43 -13.18 -6.30
C ASP A 183 9.61 -14.00 -5.01
N ALA A 184 9.75 -13.34 -3.85
CA ALA A 184 9.92 -14.00 -2.55
C ALA A 184 8.74 -14.90 -2.12
N LEU A 185 7.54 -14.73 -2.70
CA LEU A 185 6.44 -15.70 -2.55
C LEU A 185 6.82 -17.12 -3.01
N ARG A 186 7.87 -17.25 -3.83
CA ARG A 186 8.43 -18.52 -4.32
C ARG A 186 9.68 -18.98 -3.56
N SER A 187 10.08 -18.26 -2.52
CA SER A 187 11.27 -18.61 -1.74
C SER A 187 11.11 -19.99 -1.09
N PRO A 188 12.16 -20.82 -1.05
CA PRO A 188 12.14 -22.05 -0.28
C PRO A 188 12.00 -21.79 1.24
N THR A 189 12.33 -20.59 1.70
CA THR A 189 12.31 -20.19 3.10
C THR A 189 10.90 -19.72 3.51
N PRO A 190 10.23 -20.38 4.48
CA PRO A 190 8.89 -19.99 4.94
C PRO A 190 8.81 -18.55 5.44
N GLU A 191 9.83 -18.08 6.16
CA GLU A 191 9.91 -16.72 6.70
C GLU A 191 9.88 -15.67 5.60
N SER A 192 10.68 -15.84 4.55
CA SER A 192 10.69 -14.92 3.40
C SER A 192 9.33 -14.86 2.70
N ARG A 193 8.67 -16.02 2.56
CA ARG A 193 7.31 -16.08 2.00
C ARG A 193 6.28 -15.40 2.92
N ALA A 194 6.40 -15.56 4.22
CA ALA A 194 5.52 -14.91 5.20
C ALA A 194 5.64 -13.38 5.12
N TYR A 195 6.86 -12.84 5.12
CA TYR A 195 7.08 -11.41 4.96
C TYR A 195 6.58 -10.90 3.60
N ALA A 196 6.75 -11.68 2.53
CA ALA A 196 6.17 -11.33 1.23
C ALA A 196 4.65 -11.17 1.27
N VAL A 197 3.93 -12.06 1.98
CA VAL A 197 2.49 -11.92 2.18
C VAL A 197 2.16 -10.60 2.90
N CYS A 198 2.83 -10.33 4.02
CA CYS A 198 2.62 -9.11 4.82
C CYS A 198 2.86 -7.83 4.01
N VAL A 199 4.01 -7.74 3.34
CA VAL A 199 4.39 -6.56 2.55
C VAL A 199 3.44 -6.34 1.38
N LEU A 200 3.06 -7.39 0.65
CA LEU A 200 2.20 -7.26 -0.53
C LEU A 200 0.76 -6.89 -0.16
N LYS A 201 0.27 -7.34 0.99
CA LYS A 201 -1.03 -6.96 1.56
C LYS A 201 -0.99 -5.61 2.29
N GLY A 202 0.18 -5.14 2.70
CA GLY A 202 0.31 -3.98 3.59
C GLY A 202 -0.20 -4.25 5.00
N ASP A 203 -0.25 -5.52 5.43
CA ASP A 203 -0.79 -5.96 6.71
C ASP A 203 0.19 -6.89 7.43
N PHE A 204 0.92 -6.33 8.39
CA PHE A 204 1.90 -7.04 9.20
C PHE A 204 1.27 -7.87 10.32
N SER A 205 0.00 -7.64 10.67
CA SER A 205 -0.69 -8.46 11.67
C SER A 205 -0.89 -9.91 11.19
N LEU A 206 -0.85 -10.13 9.86
CA LEU A 206 -0.88 -11.46 9.26
C LEU A 206 0.31 -12.33 9.67
N PHE A 207 1.43 -11.74 10.08
CA PHE A 207 2.62 -12.50 10.46
C PHE A 207 2.33 -13.44 11.64
N GLU A 208 1.64 -12.94 12.67
CA GLU A 208 1.24 -13.73 13.84
C GLU A 208 0.32 -14.90 13.47
N ALA A 209 -0.56 -14.71 12.49
CA ALA A 209 -1.44 -15.78 12.01
C ALA A 209 -0.68 -16.92 11.32
N MET A 210 0.52 -16.64 10.79
CA MET A 210 1.40 -17.62 10.15
C MET A 210 2.34 -18.33 11.13
N MET A 211 2.38 -17.93 12.39
CA MET A 211 3.24 -18.52 13.41
C MET A 211 2.65 -19.82 14.00
N SER A 212 3.53 -20.66 14.52
CA SER A 212 3.24 -21.86 15.32
C SER A 212 4.26 -21.97 16.47
N ASP A 213 4.04 -22.91 17.39
CA ASP A 213 4.98 -23.20 18.48
C ASP A 213 6.31 -23.74 17.91
N GLY A 214 7.21 -22.84 17.51
CA GLY A 214 8.50 -23.17 16.91
C GLY A 214 8.93 -22.29 15.73
N GLY A 215 8.08 -21.37 15.24
CA GLY A 215 8.41 -20.45 14.15
C GLY A 215 7.32 -20.33 13.10
N VAL A 216 7.69 -19.87 11.91
CA VAL A 216 6.77 -19.69 10.78
C VAL A 216 6.30 -21.05 10.25
N ASP A 217 4.99 -21.25 10.23
CA ASP A 217 4.35 -22.46 9.70
C ASP A 217 4.21 -22.36 8.18
N ALA A 218 5.02 -23.14 7.46
CA ALA A 218 5.04 -23.16 6.00
C ALA A 218 3.67 -23.47 5.36
N ALA A 219 2.84 -24.33 5.97
CA ALA A 219 1.54 -24.70 5.42
C ALA A 219 0.52 -23.56 5.54
N LYS A 220 0.57 -22.80 6.65
CA LYS A 220 -0.25 -21.60 6.83
C LYS A 220 0.16 -20.51 5.85
N VAL A 221 1.46 -20.30 5.68
CA VAL A 221 2.01 -19.38 4.67
C VAL A 221 1.52 -19.76 3.27
N ASP A 222 1.67 -21.02 2.87
CA ASP A 222 1.27 -21.49 1.54
C ASP A 222 -0.24 -21.34 1.28
N THR A 223 -1.05 -21.47 2.31
CA THR A 223 -2.49 -21.19 2.22
C THR A 223 -2.75 -19.72 1.88
N LEU A 224 -2.08 -18.79 2.56
CA LEU A 224 -2.21 -17.35 2.30
C LEU A 224 -1.58 -16.93 0.96
N VAL A 225 -0.47 -17.56 0.55
CA VAL A 225 0.12 -17.32 -0.77
C VAL A 225 -0.89 -17.68 -1.87
N ARG A 226 -1.64 -18.78 -1.74
CA ARG A 226 -2.67 -19.16 -2.73
C ARG A 226 -3.80 -18.14 -2.81
N THR A 227 -4.23 -17.56 -1.69
CA THR A 227 -5.33 -16.57 -1.69
C THR A 227 -4.95 -15.26 -2.36
N LEU A 228 -3.66 -14.93 -2.44
CA LEU A 228 -3.15 -13.76 -3.17
C LEU A 228 -3.31 -13.88 -4.70
N PHE A 229 -3.39 -15.09 -5.25
CA PHE A 229 -3.49 -15.34 -6.70
C PHE A 229 -4.91 -15.71 -7.16
N THR A 230 -5.90 -15.75 -6.27
CA THR A 230 -7.30 -16.07 -6.57
C THR A 230 -8.23 -14.84 -6.68
N LEU A 231 -7.68 -13.66 -7.00
CA LEU A 231 -8.44 -12.44 -7.30
C LEU A 231 -8.29 -12.06 -8.77
#